data_AF-A0A7G3BNX0-F1
#
_entry.id   AF-A0A7G3BNX0-F1
#
_cell.length_a   1.000
_cell.length_b   1.000
_cell.length_c   1.000
_cell.angle_alpha   90.00
_cell.angle_beta   90.00
_cell.angle_gamma   90.00
#
_symmetry.space_group_name_H-M   'P 1'
#
loop_
_entity.id
_entity.type
_entity.pdbx_description
1 polymer ?
#
loop_
_entity_poly.entity_id
_entity_poly.type
_entity_poly.pdbx_seq_one_letter_code
_entity_poly.pdbx_strand_id
1 'polypeptide(L)'
;MLNVLLPCMVLMGCSSDDHITPIPSSLTSKTYAVSSIFDNNVNGTAKFIKNDDNSTTVEIRLTGISTGTSHPASINFNTAAEGGDIAITLNDVNDTTGFSTTTFSTLDSGTSITYDDLLSFDGYVNVLYSESQPDHILAQGDIGQNELTDVSKTYSLSEKDVPGISGLATFYERENGEALAIIQITNAVNGMMHPAHIHNNTAVEGGDIAFTFNPVDGNTGISATNIAALDNDVAFLYIDIINFDGYINVHESDMSLGTIVAQGDIGQNELSGVSTSYVLNEVNTSGISGTATFYGRNNGEALAVIALQNTPLDGLHPAYIYSNDVATTGDIIFTFNPVDGNTGISETNVSALDDNAVFEYDDVLGVNGHINVLLSEAQPTIVSQGNIGAND
;
A
#
# COMPACT_ATOMS: atom_id res chain seq x y z
N MET A 1 -77.55 49.58 5.10
CA MET A 1 -76.19 49.58 4.55
C MET A 1 -75.89 48.16 4.08
N LEU A 2 -75.65 48.06 2.77
CA LEU A 2 -75.02 46.99 1.97
C LEU A 2 -75.06 45.52 2.48
N ASN A 3 -75.93 44.72 1.87
CA ASN A 3 -75.80 43.26 1.78
C ASN A 3 -74.67 42.93 0.81
N VAL A 4 -73.62 42.22 1.26
CA VAL A 4 -72.58 41.67 0.39
C VAL A 4 -72.82 40.17 0.26
N LEU A 5 -73.22 39.77 -0.95
CA LEU A 5 -73.41 38.39 -1.39
C LEU A 5 -72.02 37.80 -1.69
N LEU A 6 -71.63 36.74 -0.99
CA LEU A 6 -70.36 36.03 -1.19
C LEU A 6 -70.51 35.05 -2.37
N PRO A 7 -69.75 35.18 -3.48
CA PRO A 7 -69.77 34.20 -4.54
C PRO A 7 -68.86 33.02 -4.17
N CYS A 8 -69.46 31.82 -4.12
CA CYS A 8 -68.73 30.56 -4.06
C CYS A 8 -68.05 30.31 -5.42
N MET A 9 -66.72 30.34 -5.43
CA MET A 9 -65.90 30.09 -6.61
C MET A 9 -65.30 28.68 -6.45
N VAL A 10 -65.75 27.74 -7.27
CA VAL A 10 -65.19 26.38 -7.36
C VAL A 10 -63.95 26.46 -8.25
N LEU A 11 -62.76 26.34 -7.65
CA LEU A 11 -61.51 26.16 -8.38
C LEU A 11 -61.26 24.65 -8.55
N MET A 12 -61.53 24.13 -9.74
CA MET A 12 -60.91 22.90 -10.23
C MET A 12 -59.51 23.29 -10.74
N GLY A 13 -58.46 22.78 -10.08
CA GLY A 13 -57.07 23.06 -10.42
C GLY A 13 -56.25 21.76 -10.40
N CYS A 14 -55.87 21.34 -11.60
CA CYS A 14 -54.84 20.40 -12.04
C CYS A 14 -54.38 19.28 -11.08
N SER A 15 -54.68 18.04 -11.47
CA SER A 15 -53.85 16.88 -11.12
C SER A 15 -52.44 17.11 -11.66
N SER A 16 -51.45 17.22 -10.77
CA SER A 16 -50.05 17.02 -11.13
C SER A 16 -49.90 15.54 -11.48
N ASP A 17 -49.98 15.29 -12.78
CA ASP A 17 -49.64 14.03 -13.41
C ASP A 17 -48.12 13.91 -13.33
N ASP A 18 -47.61 13.34 -12.24
CA ASP A 18 -46.19 12.99 -12.11
C ASP A 18 -45.93 11.77 -12.99
N HIS A 19 -45.94 12.00 -14.31
CA HIS A 19 -45.46 11.04 -15.29
C HIS A 19 -43.94 11.00 -15.19
N ILE A 20 -43.42 10.27 -14.20
CA ILE A 20 -42.05 9.78 -14.23
C ILE A 20 -41.99 8.82 -15.42
N THR A 21 -41.58 9.30 -16.58
CA THR A 21 -41.21 8.43 -17.69
C THR A 21 -40.07 7.54 -17.21
N PRO A 22 -40.23 6.22 -17.16
CA PRO A 22 -39.11 5.33 -16.86
C PRO A 22 -38.00 5.60 -17.88
N ILE A 23 -36.77 5.79 -17.41
CA ILE A 23 -35.61 5.84 -18.30
C ILE A 23 -35.58 4.50 -19.06
N PRO A 24 -35.48 4.48 -20.40
CA PRO A 24 -35.28 3.24 -21.15
C PRO A 24 -34.13 2.42 -20.52
N SER A 25 -34.34 1.13 -20.24
CA SER A 25 -33.32 0.31 -19.57
C SER A 25 -31.97 0.32 -20.29
N SER A 26 -31.99 0.46 -21.63
CA SER A 26 -30.81 0.59 -22.49
C SER A 26 -29.91 1.81 -22.21
N LEU A 27 -30.33 2.73 -21.33
CA LEU A 27 -29.51 3.84 -20.82
C LEU A 27 -28.90 3.56 -19.43
N THR A 28 -29.27 2.47 -18.77
CA THR A 28 -28.65 2.04 -17.50
C THR A 28 -27.43 1.21 -17.81
N SER A 29 -26.26 1.73 -17.46
CA SER A 29 -24.99 1.03 -17.69
C SER A 29 -23.96 1.38 -16.64
N LYS A 30 -23.04 0.44 -16.39
CA LYS A 30 -21.84 0.64 -15.58
C LYS A 30 -20.62 0.28 -16.44
N THR A 31 -19.55 1.05 -16.32
CA THR A 31 -18.32 0.84 -17.08
C THR A 31 -17.19 0.60 -16.10
N TYR A 32 -16.43 -0.46 -16.32
CA TYR A 32 -15.23 -0.80 -15.56
C TYR A 32 -14.00 -0.63 -16.44
N ALA A 33 -12.86 -0.26 -15.83
CA ALA A 33 -11.58 -0.20 -16.52
C ALA A 33 -11.08 -1.62 -16.81
N VAL A 34 -10.47 -1.84 -17.97
CA VAL A 34 -9.84 -3.11 -18.35
C VAL A 34 -8.51 -2.79 -19.03
N SER A 35 -7.40 -3.07 -18.37
CA SER A 35 -6.06 -2.69 -18.83
C SER A 35 -5.05 -3.82 -18.62
N SER A 36 -3.92 -3.75 -19.31
CA SER A 36 -2.82 -4.68 -19.06
C SER A 36 -2.06 -4.30 -17.80
N ILE A 37 -1.63 -5.33 -17.05
CA ILE A 37 -0.73 -5.18 -15.91
C ILE A 37 0.75 -5.13 -16.33
N PHE A 38 1.08 -5.55 -17.56
CA PHE A 38 2.45 -5.68 -18.07
C PHE A 38 2.79 -4.70 -19.20
N ASP A 39 1.78 -4.22 -19.94
CA ASP A 39 1.97 -3.26 -21.03
C ASP A 39 1.04 -2.05 -20.87
N ASN A 40 1.60 -0.95 -20.38
CA ASN A 40 0.88 0.32 -20.19
C ASN A 40 0.26 0.89 -21.49
N ASN A 41 0.58 0.35 -22.67
CA ASN A 41 -0.04 0.77 -23.92
C ASN A 41 -1.40 0.11 -24.17
N VAL A 42 -1.67 -1.06 -23.57
CA VAL A 42 -2.94 -1.78 -23.72
C VAL A 42 -3.93 -1.32 -22.65
N ASN A 43 -4.94 -0.57 -23.08
CA ASN A 43 -5.94 0.03 -22.20
C ASN A 43 -7.34 -0.08 -22.77
N GLY A 44 -8.35 -0.11 -21.90
CA GLY A 44 -9.71 -0.27 -22.34
C GLY A 44 -10.76 -0.23 -21.24
N THR A 45 -11.97 -0.63 -21.62
CA THR A 45 -13.14 -0.64 -20.74
C THR A 45 -14.05 -1.82 -21.05
N ALA A 46 -14.78 -2.28 -20.04
CA ALA A 46 -15.93 -3.18 -20.18
C ALA A 46 -17.18 -2.45 -19.71
N LYS A 47 -18.13 -2.21 -20.62
CA LYS A 47 -19.39 -1.52 -20.35
C LYS A 47 -20.54 -2.53 -20.27
N PHE A 48 -21.16 -2.63 -19.11
CA PHE A 48 -22.31 -3.48 -18.81
C PHE A 48 -23.58 -2.65 -19.00
N ILE A 49 -24.53 -3.14 -19.80
CA ILE A 49 -25.77 -2.44 -20.18
C ILE A 49 -26.95 -3.32 -19.79
N LYS A 50 -27.91 -2.75 -19.04
CA LYS A 50 -29.17 -3.42 -18.69
C LYS A 50 -30.12 -3.41 -19.88
N ASN A 51 -30.70 -4.56 -20.22
CA ASN A 51 -31.73 -4.65 -21.26
C ASN A 51 -33.14 -4.81 -20.67
N ASP A 52 -34.17 -4.52 -21.47
CA ASP A 52 -35.59 -4.57 -21.04
C ASP A 52 -36.08 -6.01 -20.76
N ASP A 53 -35.40 -7.02 -21.30
CA ASP A 53 -35.73 -8.44 -21.14
C ASP A 53 -34.97 -9.12 -19.99
N ASN A 54 -34.39 -8.33 -19.09
CA ASN A 54 -33.51 -8.74 -17.97
C ASN A 54 -32.17 -9.38 -18.39
N SER A 55 -31.84 -9.42 -19.68
CA SER A 55 -30.47 -9.75 -20.10
C SER A 55 -29.53 -8.56 -19.85
N THR A 56 -28.24 -8.86 -19.84
CA THR A 56 -27.16 -7.87 -19.78
C THR A 56 -26.34 -7.95 -21.06
N THR A 57 -26.00 -6.80 -21.63
CA THR A 57 -25.03 -6.69 -22.73
C THR A 57 -23.71 -6.15 -22.19
N VAL A 58 -22.61 -6.82 -22.46
CA VAL A 58 -21.25 -6.35 -22.17
C VAL A 58 -20.58 -5.93 -23.47
N GLU A 59 -20.09 -4.69 -23.52
CA GLU A 59 -19.23 -4.19 -24.60
C GLU A 59 -17.80 -4.02 -24.08
N ILE A 60 -16.84 -4.74 -24.67
CA ILE A 60 -15.41 -4.55 -24.38
C ILE A 60 -14.80 -3.69 -25.47
N ARG A 61 -14.01 -2.70 -25.05
CA ARG A 61 -13.24 -1.80 -25.93
C ARG A 61 -11.81 -1.71 -25.44
N LEU A 62 -10.88 -2.30 -26.19
CA LEU A 62 -9.44 -2.20 -25.95
C LEU A 62 -8.77 -1.34 -27.04
N THR A 63 -7.65 -0.74 -26.66
CA THR A 63 -6.75 0.03 -27.53
C THR A 63 -5.32 -0.43 -27.27
N GLY A 64 -4.41 -0.21 -28.23
CA GLY A 64 -3.01 -0.62 -28.10
C GLY A 64 -2.72 -2.12 -28.28
N ILE A 65 -3.73 -2.90 -28.68
CA ILE A 65 -3.60 -4.35 -28.91
C ILE A 65 -2.93 -4.66 -30.27
N SER A 66 -2.21 -5.77 -30.34
CA SER A 66 -1.57 -6.25 -31.56
C SER A 66 -2.57 -6.96 -32.48
N THR A 67 -2.54 -6.65 -33.78
CA THR A 67 -3.37 -7.32 -34.80
C THR A 67 -2.84 -8.70 -35.18
N GLY A 68 -3.71 -9.66 -35.52
CA GLY A 68 -3.33 -10.95 -36.12
C GLY A 68 -3.76 -12.19 -35.31
N THR A 69 -4.41 -12.01 -34.16
CA THR A 69 -4.90 -13.09 -33.28
C THR A 69 -6.19 -12.64 -32.59
N SER A 70 -7.26 -13.42 -32.68
CA SER A 70 -8.48 -13.20 -31.87
C SER A 70 -8.14 -13.28 -30.38
N HIS A 71 -8.75 -12.42 -29.57
CA HIS A 71 -8.48 -12.34 -28.12
C HIS A 71 -9.69 -12.82 -27.32
N PRO A 72 -9.68 -14.06 -26.79
CA PRO A 72 -10.77 -14.58 -25.98
C PRO A 72 -11.05 -13.70 -24.78
N ALA A 73 -12.33 -13.53 -24.46
CA ALA A 73 -12.76 -12.74 -23.31
C ALA A 73 -13.73 -13.53 -22.43
N SER A 74 -13.71 -13.25 -21.14
CA SER A 74 -14.54 -13.90 -20.14
C SER A 74 -14.83 -12.98 -18.96
N ILE A 75 -15.90 -13.28 -18.24
CA ILE A 75 -16.08 -12.87 -16.85
C ILE A 75 -15.73 -14.07 -15.98
N ASN A 76 -14.85 -13.87 -15.02
CA ASN A 76 -14.36 -14.89 -14.10
C ASN A 76 -14.81 -14.57 -12.67
N PHE A 77 -14.80 -15.57 -11.79
CA PHE A 77 -15.04 -15.39 -10.36
C PHE A 77 -13.80 -14.81 -9.63
N ASN A 78 -14.00 -14.28 -8.42
CA ASN A 78 -13.02 -13.66 -7.52
C ASN A 78 -12.40 -12.36 -8.08
N THR A 79 -11.31 -11.87 -7.48
CA THR A 79 -10.55 -10.75 -8.04
C THR A 79 -9.60 -11.20 -9.16
N ALA A 80 -9.19 -10.27 -10.02
CA ALA A 80 -8.17 -10.52 -11.04
C ALA A 80 -6.82 -10.97 -10.45
N ALA A 81 -6.50 -10.52 -9.22
CA ALA A 81 -5.26 -10.88 -8.53
C ALA A 81 -5.27 -12.32 -7.99
N GLU A 82 -6.44 -12.85 -7.64
CA GLU A 82 -6.62 -14.24 -7.19
C GLU A 82 -6.84 -15.19 -8.36
N GLY A 83 -7.41 -14.67 -9.45
CA GLY A 83 -7.91 -15.47 -10.56
C GLY A 83 -9.14 -16.27 -10.17
N GLY A 84 -9.68 -17.04 -11.12
CA GLY A 84 -10.83 -17.89 -10.85
C GLY A 84 -11.38 -18.54 -12.10
N ASP A 85 -12.32 -19.47 -11.89
CA ASP A 85 -13.02 -20.15 -12.96
C ASP A 85 -13.84 -19.16 -13.81
N ILE A 86 -14.06 -19.52 -15.08
CA ILE A 86 -14.91 -18.74 -15.98
C ILE A 86 -16.37 -18.85 -15.51
N ALA A 87 -16.98 -17.69 -15.23
CA ALA A 87 -18.39 -17.58 -14.91
C ALA A 87 -19.25 -17.43 -16.17
N ILE A 88 -18.77 -16.62 -17.12
CA ILE A 88 -19.42 -16.33 -18.41
C ILE A 88 -18.37 -16.25 -19.50
N THR A 89 -18.52 -17.06 -20.54
CA THR A 89 -17.73 -16.94 -21.77
C THR A 89 -18.25 -15.78 -22.61
N LEU A 90 -17.38 -14.83 -22.97
CA LEU A 90 -17.73 -13.70 -23.83
C LEU A 90 -17.25 -13.94 -25.26
N ASN A 91 -17.74 -13.12 -26.19
CA ASN A 91 -17.23 -13.10 -27.55
C ASN A 91 -15.84 -12.48 -27.57
N ASP A 92 -14.95 -13.08 -28.35
CA ASP A 92 -13.59 -12.60 -28.54
C ASP A 92 -13.54 -11.12 -28.93
N VAL A 93 -12.57 -10.41 -28.35
CA VAL A 93 -12.21 -9.05 -28.74
C VAL A 93 -11.55 -9.09 -30.11
N ASN A 94 -12.15 -8.37 -31.06
CA ASN A 94 -11.64 -8.29 -32.42
C ASN A 94 -10.30 -7.56 -32.45
N ASP A 95 -9.27 -8.23 -32.95
CA ASP A 95 -7.88 -7.78 -33.00
C ASP A 95 -7.61 -6.50 -33.81
N THR A 96 -8.53 -6.12 -34.69
CA THR A 96 -8.40 -4.97 -35.58
C THR A 96 -9.13 -3.75 -35.03
N THR A 97 -10.27 -3.95 -34.39
CA THR A 97 -11.14 -2.89 -33.86
C THR A 97 -11.03 -2.71 -32.36
N GLY A 98 -10.47 -3.69 -31.65
CA GLY A 98 -10.44 -3.75 -30.19
C GLY A 98 -11.81 -3.91 -29.55
N PHE A 99 -12.84 -4.34 -30.31
CA PHE A 99 -14.22 -4.37 -29.85
C PHE A 99 -14.78 -5.79 -29.77
N SER A 100 -15.53 -6.08 -28.71
CA SER A 100 -16.49 -7.18 -28.67
C SER A 100 -17.79 -6.78 -27.98
N THR A 101 -18.84 -7.56 -28.23
CA THR A 101 -20.13 -7.40 -27.58
C THR A 101 -20.75 -8.77 -27.33
N THR A 102 -21.31 -8.99 -26.14
CA THR A 102 -21.98 -10.23 -25.75
C THR A 102 -23.21 -9.91 -24.93
N THR A 103 -24.33 -10.59 -25.23
CA THR A 103 -25.57 -10.49 -24.46
C THR A 103 -25.89 -11.84 -23.82
N PHE A 104 -26.18 -11.84 -22.53
CA PHE A 104 -26.47 -13.06 -21.76
C PHE A 104 -27.50 -12.78 -20.65
N SER A 105 -28.11 -13.84 -20.12
CA SER A 105 -29.02 -13.80 -18.96
C SER A 105 -28.77 -14.95 -17.97
N THR A 106 -27.76 -15.77 -18.23
CA THR A 106 -27.32 -16.88 -17.38
C THR A 106 -25.80 -16.95 -17.37
N LEU A 107 -25.24 -17.47 -16.28
CA LEU A 107 -23.88 -17.99 -16.24
C LEU A 107 -23.72 -19.19 -17.18
N ASP A 108 -22.49 -19.59 -17.46
CA ASP A 108 -22.19 -20.80 -18.26
C ASP A 108 -22.70 -22.08 -17.56
N SER A 109 -22.91 -22.03 -16.24
CA SER A 109 -23.57 -23.09 -15.46
C SER A 109 -25.07 -23.21 -15.69
N GLY A 110 -25.69 -22.25 -16.39
CA GLY A 110 -27.13 -22.14 -16.60
C GLY A 110 -27.89 -21.42 -15.48
N THR A 111 -27.21 -20.98 -14.43
CA THR A 111 -27.79 -20.16 -13.36
C THR A 111 -28.16 -18.78 -13.89
N SER A 112 -29.38 -18.31 -13.65
CA SER A 112 -29.79 -16.94 -14.05
C SER A 112 -28.96 -15.88 -13.34
N ILE A 113 -28.59 -14.83 -14.07
CA ILE A 113 -27.88 -13.67 -13.56
C ILE A 113 -28.42 -12.40 -14.23
N THR A 114 -28.64 -11.35 -13.43
CA THR A 114 -29.15 -10.07 -13.91
C THR A 114 -28.07 -8.99 -13.91
N TYR A 115 -28.36 -7.85 -14.54
CA TYR A 115 -27.50 -6.67 -14.44
C TYR A 115 -27.29 -6.23 -12.99
N ASP A 116 -28.32 -6.27 -12.15
CA ASP A 116 -28.23 -5.81 -10.77
C ASP A 116 -27.34 -6.77 -9.94
N ASP A 117 -27.39 -8.08 -10.23
CA ASP A 117 -26.48 -9.06 -9.60
C ASP A 117 -25.00 -8.80 -9.97
N LEU A 118 -24.73 -8.34 -11.20
CA LEU A 118 -23.38 -8.03 -11.69
C LEU A 118 -22.76 -6.79 -11.02
N LEU A 119 -23.56 -5.93 -10.39
CA LEU A 119 -23.05 -4.76 -9.67
C LEU A 119 -22.45 -5.12 -8.31
N SER A 120 -22.76 -6.29 -7.76
CA SER A 120 -22.15 -6.81 -6.53
C SER A 120 -21.49 -8.17 -6.76
N PHE A 121 -21.20 -8.50 -8.01
CA PHE A 121 -20.61 -9.79 -8.36
C PHE A 121 -19.15 -9.83 -7.93
N ASP A 122 -18.75 -10.96 -7.35
CA ASP A 122 -17.37 -11.28 -7.04
C ASP A 122 -16.67 -11.78 -8.30
N GLY A 123 -16.15 -10.85 -9.10
CA GLY A 123 -15.55 -11.22 -10.38
C GLY A 123 -14.68 -10.17 -11.00
N TYR A 124 -14.10 -10.55 -12.14
CA TYR A 124 -13.31 -9.69 -13.00
C TYR A 124 -13.52 -10.05 -14.47
N VAL A 125 -13.32 -9.07 -15.34
CA VAL A 125 -13.22 -9.27 -16.79
C VAL A 125 -11.79 -9.67 -17.12
N ASN A 126 -11.64 -10.72 -17.91
CA ASN A 126 -10.35 -11.21 -18.40
C ASN A 126 -10.34 -11.21 -19.93
N VAL A 127 -9.23 -10.77 -20.52
CA VAL A 127 -8.97 -10.86 -21.95
C VAL A 127 -7.61 -11.50 -22.15
N LEU A 128 -7.58 -12.64 -22.85
CA LEU A 128 -6.36 -13.39 -23.13
C LEU A 128 -5.66 -12.84 -24.38
N TYR A 129 -4.34 -13.00 -24.43
CA TYR A 129 -3.57 -12.65 -25.62
C TYR A 129 -3.95 -13.53 -26.81
N SER A 130 -4.13 -14.85 -26.61
CA SER A 130 -4.71 -15.75 -27.61
C SER A 130 -5.17 -17.06 -26.98
N GLU A 131 -6.07 -17.80 -27.64
CA GLU A 131 -6.47 -19.16 -27.21
C GLU A 131 -5.30 -20.14 -27.08
N SER A 132 -4.24 -19.94 -27.86
CA SER A 132 -3.06 -20.81 -27.86
C SER A 132 -2.08 -20.53 -26.73
N GLN A 133 -2.29 -19.43 -26.00
CA GLN A 133 -1.44 -18.97 -24.89
C GLN A 133 -2.34 -18.55 -23.72
N PRO A 134 -3.04 -19.49 -23.07
CA PRO A 134 -4.01 -19.17 -22.03
C PRO A 134 -3.38 -18.53 -20.78
N ASP A 135 -2.10 -18.75 -20.55
CA ASP A 135 -1.34 -18.14 -19.44
C ASP A 135 -0.88 -16.71 -19.76
N HIS A 136 -1.04 -16.26 -21.01
CA HIS A 136 -0.68 -14.91 -21.42
C HIS A 136 -1.91 -14.01 -21.42
N ILE A 137 -2.09 -13.29 -20.31
CA ILE A 137 -3.16 -12.31 -20.13
C ILE A 137 -2.83 -11.04 -20.93
N LEU A 138 -3.79 -10.57 -21.72
CA LEU A 138 -3.69 -9.31 -22.44
C LEU A 138 -4.13 -8.13 -21.58
N ALA A 139 -5.31 -8.23 -20.97
CA ALA A 139 -5.88 -7.19 -20.11
C ALA A 139 -6.88 -7.78 -19.12
N GLN A 140 -6.99 -7.15 -17.95
CA GLN A 140 -7.93 -7.53 -16.88
C GLN A 140 -8.56 -6.29 -16.24
N GLY A 141 -9.69 -6.49 -15.58
CA GLY A 141 -10.36 -5.45 -14.80
C GLY A 141 -11.36 -6.03 -13.82
N ASP A 142 -11.20 -5.69 -12.54
CA ASP A 142 -12.14 -6.08 -11.49
C ASP A 142 -13.52 -5.42 -11.71
N ILE A 143 -14.58 -6.14 -11.39
CA ILE A 143 -15.98 -5.69 -11.55
C ILE A 143 -16.77 -5.88 -10.26
N GLY A 144 -17.97 -5.30 -10.22
CA GLY A 144 -18.90 -5.51 -9.12
C GLY A 144 -18.28 -5.09 -7.78
N GLN A 145 -18.32 -5.98 -6.79
CA GLN A 145 -17.79 -5.67 -5.46
C GLN A 145 -16.25 -5.53 -5.42
N ASN A 146 -15.56 -6.02 -6.45
CA ASN A 146 -14.10 -5.98 -6.53
C ASN A 146 -13.60 -4.69 -7.19
N GLU A 147 -14.48 -3.87 -7.75
CA GLU A 147 -14.09 -2.59 -8.37
C GLU A 147 -13.21 -1.78 -7.41
N LEU A 148 -12.12 -1.22 -7.94
CA LEU A 148 -11.28 -0.30 -7.17
C LEU A 148 -12.01 1.04 -7.04
N THR A 149 -11.99 1.57 -5.83
CA THR A 149 -12.32 2.97 -5.60
C THR A 149 -11.16 3.86 -6.08
N ASP A 150 -11.28 5.18 -5.91
CA ASP A 150 -10.17 6.12 -6.15
C ASP A 150 -9.26 6.29 -4.91
N VAL A 151 -9.50 5.55 -3.83
CA VAL A 151 -8.74 5.65 -2.57
C VAL A 151 -7.55 4.70 -2.61
N SER A 152 -6.35 5.24 -2.40
CA SER A 152 -5.12 4.46 -2.36
C SER A 152 -4.08 5.06 -1.43
N LYS A 153 -3.17 4.22 -0.92
CA LYS A 153 -2.02 4.63 -0.10
C LYS A 153 -0.75 3.95 -0.61
N THR A 154 0.31 4.74 -0.81
CA THR A 154 1.63 4.26 -1.24
C THR A 154 2.66 4.44 -0.14
N TYR A 155 3.47 3.41 0.09
CA TYR A 155 4.61 3.42 1.00
C TYR A 155 5.91 3.15 0.21
N SER A 156 6.98 3.84 0.58
CA SER A 156 8.30 3.64 -0.01
C SER A 156 9.01 2.45 0.63
N LEU A 157 9.61 1.60 -0.20
CA LEU A 157 10.47 0.49 0.24
C LEU A 157 11.92 0.86 -0.12
N SER A 158 12.70 1.18 0.91
CA SER A 158 14.11 1.55 0.75
C SER A 158 15.00 0.32 0.60
N GLU A 159 16.17 0.53 0.01
CA GLU A 159 17.25 -0.45 -0.05
C GLU A 159 17.67 -0.93 1.34
N LYS A 160 18.00 -2.23 1.48
CA LYS A 160 18.48 -2.82 2.74
C LYS A 160 19.81 -3.56 2.59
N ASP A 161 19.80 -4.85 2.25
CA ASP A 161 21.03 -5.68 2.22
C ASP A 161 21.68 -5.73 0.84
N VAL A 162 20.92 -5.45 -0.22
CA VAL A 162 21.38 -5.54 -1.62
C VAL A 162 21.37 -4.16 -2.27
N PRO A 163 22.55 -3.59 -2.57
CA PRO A 163 22.65 -2.27 -3.17
C PRO A 163 21.94 -2.14 -4.53
N GLY A 164 21.26 -1.02 -4.73
CA GLY A 164 20.55 -0.63 -5.94
C GLY A 164 19.10 -1.12 -6.02
N ILE A 165 18.59 -1.88 -5.05
CA ILE A 165 17.21 -2.41 -5.06
C ILE A 165 16.33 -1.60 -4.12
N SER A 166 15.21 -1.10 -4.62
CA SER A 166 14.22 -0.33 -3.86
C SER A 166 12.86 -0.41 -4.56
N GLY A 167 11.80 0.08 -3.93
CA GLY A 167 10.48 0.00 -4.55
C GLY A 167 9.39 0.78 -3.85
N LEU A 168 8.16 0.47 -4.24
CA LEU A 168 6.94 1.05 -3.70
C LEU A 168 5.97 -0.09 -3.41
N ALA A 169 5.20 0.03 -2.33
CA ALA A 169 4.01 -0.77 -2.08
C ALA A 169 2.79 0.15 -2.11
N THR A 170 1.85 -0.10 -3.01
CA THR A 170 0.60 0.67 -3.11
C THR A 170 -0.60 -0.22 -2.80
N PHE A 171 -1.44 0.25 -1.90
CA PHE A 171 -2.70 -0.39 -1.52
C PHE A 171 -3.85 0.42 -2.10
N TYR A 172 -4.73 -0.24 -2.84
CA TYR A 172 -5.95 0.33 -3.41
C TYR A 172 -7.16 -0.25 -2.72
N GLU A 173 -8.10 0.59 -2.29
CA GLU A 173 -9.35 0.16 -1.67
C GLU A 173 -10.33 -0.37 -2.72
N ARG A 174 -10.93 -1.53 -2.46
CA ARG A 174 -12.03 -2.09 -3.24
C ARG A 174 -13.38 -1.65 -2.69
N GLU A 175 -14.43 -1.67 -3.50
CA GLU A 175 -15.81 -1.34 -3.07
C GLU A 175 -16.33 -2.24 -1.93
N ASN A 176 -15.84 -3.48 -1.81
CA ASN A 176 -16.14 -4.37 -0.68
C ASN A 176 -15.33 -4.09 0.60
N GLY A 177 -14.38 -3.14 0.56
CA GLY A 177 -13.49 -2.76 1.67
C GLY A 177 -12.17 -3.54 1.73
N GLU A 178 -12.02 -4.62 0.95
CA GLU A 178 -10.73 -5.31 0.80
C GLU A 178 -9.69 -4.41 0.10
N ALA A 179 -8.43 -4.82 0.09
CA ALA A 179 -7.37 -4.07 -0.58
C ALA A 179 -6.70 -4.88 -1.70
N LEU A 180 -6.40 -4.22 -2.82
CA LEU A 180 -5.41 -4.70 -3.77
C LEU A 180 -4.05 -4.10 -3.40
N ALA A 181 -3.09 -4.95 -3.05
CA ALA A 181 -1.69 -4.55 -2.85
C ALA A 181 -0.88 -4.79 -4.12
N ILE A 182 -0.24 -3.73 -4.63
CA ILE A 182 0.73 -3.77 -5.72
C ILE A 182 2.11 -3.41 -5.16
N ILE A 183 3.05 -4.34 -5.21
CA ILE A 183 4.46 -4.07 -4.89
C ILE A 183 5.23 -3.95 -6.21
N GLN A 184 5.94 -2.83 -6.37
CA GLN A 184 6.80 -2.58 -7.52
C GLN A 184 8.24 -2.36 -7.07
N ILE A 185 9.13 -3.28 -7.42
CA ILE A 185 10.56 -3.24 -7.13
C ILE A 185 11.34 -2.82 -8.37
N THR A 186 12.13 -1.76 -8.21
CA THR A 186 13.12 -1.32 -9.20
C THR A 186 14.39 -2.15 -9.06
N ASN A 187 14.95 -2.58 -10.20
CA ASN A 187 16.13 -3.46 -10.26
C ASN A 187 15.93 -4.83 -9.57
N ALA A 188 14.73 -5.39 -9.63
CA ALA A 188 14.48 -6.77 -9.21
C ALA A 188 15.37 -7.77 -9.99
N VAL A 189 15.69 -8.91 -9.38
CA VAL A 189 16.62 -9.88 -9.96
C VAL A 189 15.87 -10.76 -10.97
N ASN A 190 16.14 -10.54 -12.26
CA ASN A 190 15.50 -11.24 -13.37
C ASN A 190 15.57 -12.79 -13.22
N GLY A 191 14.45 -13.46 -13.45
CA GLY A 191 14.30 -14.91 -13.34
C GLY A 191 14.09 -15.44 -11.91
N MET A 192 14.06 -14.56 -10.90
CA MET A 192 13.80 -14.93 -9.50
C MET A 192 12.37 -14.55 -9.11
N MET A 193 11.84 -15.23 -8.09
CA MET A 193 10.66 -14.77 -7.35
C MET A 193 11.14 -14.28 -5.99
N HIS A 194 10.68 -13.09 -5.60
CA HIS A 194 11.06 -12.43 -4.36
C HIS A 194 9.88 -12.48 -3.38
N PRO A 195 9.92 -13.34 -2.35
CA PRO A 195 8.89 -13.37 -1.31
C PRO A 195 8.76 -12.00 -0.65
N ALA A 196 7.56 -11.63 -0.25
CA ALA A 196 7.31 -10.39 0.47
C ALA A 196 6.29 -10.62 1.58
N HIS A 197 6.45 -9.88 2.68
CA HIS A 197 5.58 -10.01 3.85
C HIS A 197 5.31 -8.65 4.49
N ILE A 198 4.15 -8.51 5.15
CA ILE A 198 3.95 -7.53 6.21
C ILE A 198 4.35 -8.19 7.53
N HIS A 199 5.19 -7.51 8.31
CA HIS A 199 5.60 -7.87 9.65
C HIS A 199 4.99 -6.90 10.68
N ASN A 200 4.89 -7.33 11.94
CA ASN A 200 4.47 -6.49 13.06
C ASN A 200 5.59 -5.55 13.55
N ASN A 201 5.21 -4.46 14.24
CA ASN A 201 6.06 -3.40 14.80
C ASN A 201 6.76 -2.54 13.74
N THR A 202 7.72 -1.70 14.14
CA THR A 202 8.59 -1.00 13.18
C THR A 202 9.65 -1.92 12.59
N ALA A 203 10.17 -1.58 11.42
CA ALA A 203 11.24 -2.31 10.74
C ALA A 203 12.52 -2.44 11.59
N VAL A 204 12.82 -1.44 12.43
CA VAL A 204 14.01 -1.43 13.30
C VAL A 204 13.85 -2.32 14.53
N GLU A 205 12.62 -2.49 15.03
CA GLU A 205 12.30 -3.43 16.12
C GLU A 205 12.16 -4.86 15.60
N GLY A 206 11.73 -5.00 14.34
CA GLY A 206 11.39 -6.28 13.73
C GLY A 206 10.10 -6.87 14.30
N GLY A 207 9.68 -8.01 13.77
CA GLY A 207 8.51 -8.71 14.28
C GLY A 207 8.14 -9.94 13.47
N ASP A 208 7.16 -10.68 13.99
CA ASP A 208 6.60 -11.84 13.31
C ASP A 208 5.84 -11.42 12.04
N ILE A 209 5.76 -12.33 11.07
CA ILE A 209 4.97 -12.15 9.84
C ILE A 209 3.48 -12.10 10.21
N ALA A 210 2.80 -11.06 9.73
CA ALA A 210 1.36 -10.87 9.86
C ALA A 210 0.60 -11.26 8.58
N PHE A 211 1.18 -10.96 7.41
CA PHE A 211 0.55 -11.20 6.11
C PHE A 211 1.60 -11.58 5.06
N THR A 212 1.28 -12.57 4.23
CA THR A 212 2.12 -13.02 3.12
C THR A 212 1.58 -12.54 1.76
N PHE A 213 2.39 -11.80 1.01
CA PHE A 213 2.03 -11.38 -0.34
C PHE A 213 2.30 -12.49 -1.36
N ASN A 214 1.70 -12.37 -2.55
CA ASN A 214 2.25 -13.03 -3.73
C ASN A 214 3.70 -12.56 -3.94
N PRO A 215 4.65 -13.45 -4.28
CA PRO A 215 6.03 -13.04 -4.52
C PRO A 215 6.15 -12.03 -5.67
N VAL A 216 7.07 -11.08 -5.55
CA VAL A 216 7.40 -10.14 -6.64
C VAL A 216 8.14 -10.91 -7.74
N ASP A 217 7.61 -10.89 -8.96
CA ASP A 217 8.25 -11.49 -10.12
C ASP A 217 9.47 -10.66 -10.53
N GLY A 218 10.66 -11.23 -10.46
CA GLY A 218 11.91 -10.53 -10.77
C GLY A 218 12.06 -10.13 -12.24
N ASN A 219 11.28 -10.70 -13.17
CA ASN A 219 11.27 -10.28 -14.57
C ASN A 219 10.53 -8.96 -14.77
N THR A 220 9.45 -8.75 -14.04
CA THR A 220 8.57 -7.58 -14.17
C THR A 220 8.80 -6.56 -13.07
N GLY A 221 9.35 -6.99 -11.93
CA GLY A 221 9.45 -6.23 -10.70
C GLY A 221 8.12 -6.05 -9.98
N ILE A 222 7.06 -6.79 -10.34
CA ILE A 222 5.70 -6.54 -9.87
C ILE A 222 5.16 -7.75 -9.07
N SER A 223 4.45 -7.46 -7.99
CA SER A 223 3.49 -8.36 -7.32
C SER A 223 2.14 -7.69 -7.24
N ALA A 224 1.06 -8.48 -7.37
CA ALA A 224 -0.32 -8.07 -7.11
C ALA A 224 -0.98 -9.09 -6.19
N THR A 225 -1.56 -8.66 -5.07
CA THR A 225 -2.17 -9.53 -4.05
C THR A 225 -3.48 -8.93 -3.54
N ASN A 226 -4.54 -9.74 -3.44
CA ASN A 226 -5.77 -9.35 -2.72
C ASN A 226 -5.57 -9.51 -1.21
N ILE A 227 -6.08 -8.57 -0.42
CA ILE A 227 -6.01 -8.58 1.04
C ILE A 227 -7.42 -8.47 1.62
N ALA A 228 -7.86 -9.57 2.23
CA ALA A 228 -9.12 -9.67 2.97
C ALA A 228 -8.92 -10.03 4.45
N ALA A 229 -7.81 -10.71 4.76
CA ALA A 229 -7.47 -11.19 6.09
C ALA A 229 -5.94 -11.33 6.24
N LEU A 230 -5.46 -11.32 7.48
CA LEU A 230 -4.11 -11.75 7.85
C LEU A 230 -3.95 -13.27 7.68
N ASP A 231 -2.72 -13.76 7.75
CA ASP A 231 -2.39 -15.19 7.61
C ASP A 231 -3.02 -16.08 8.72
N ASN A 232 -3.56 -15.46 9.78
CA ASN A 232 -4.26 -16.12 10.88
C ASN A 232 -5.80 -16.03 10.77
N ASP A 233 -6.32 -15.72 9.59
CA ASP A 233 -7.75 -15.58 9.26
C ASP A 233 -8.47 -14.41 9.98
N VAL A 234 -7.73 -13.50 10.63
CA VAL A 234 -8.31 -12.26 11.17
C VAL A 234 -8.56 -11.29 10.02
N ALA A 235 -9.79 -10.78 9.90
CA ALA A 235 -10.15 -9.79 8.89
C ALA A 235 -9.20 -8.60 8.92
N PHE A 236 -8.71 -8.22 7.73
CA PHE A 236 -7.72 -7.17 7.56
C PHE A 236 -8.00 -6.48 6.23
N LEU A 237 -8.64 -5.33 6.33
CA LEU A 237 -9.19 -4.57 5.23
C LEU A 237 -8.33 -3.35 4.92
N TYR A 238 -8.69 -2.60 3.87
CA TYR A 238 -7.94 -1.41 3.48
C TYR A 238 -7.71 -0.42 4.64
N ILE A 239 -8.75 -0.15 5.43
CA ILE A 239 -8.68 0.80 6.55
C ILE A 239 -7.75 0.33 7.67
N ASP A 240 -7.58 -0.98 7.83
CA ASP A 240 -6.72 -1.55 8.87
C ASP A 240 -5.24 -1.34 8.51
N ILE A 241 -4.89 -1.42 7.22
CA ILE A 241 -3.53 -1.18 6.72
C ILE A 241 -3.04 0.22 7.08
N ILE A 242 -3.93 1.22 7.01
CA ILE A 242 -3.59 2.63 7.28
C ILE A 242 -3.15 2.86 8.72
N ASN A 243 -3.67 2.06 9.66
CA ASN A 243 -3.39 2.18 11.09
C ASN A 243 -2.53 1.02 11.61
N PHE A 244 -2.06 0.14 10.72
CA PHE A 244 -1.35 -1.07 11.13
C PHE A 244 0.02 -0.72 11.71
N ASP A 245 0.36 -1.38 12.81
CA ASP A 245 1.70 -1.36 13.39
C ASP A 245 2.59 -2.38 12.68
N GLY A 246 3.16 -1.98 11.54
CA GLY A 246 3.93 -2.90 10.74
C GLY A 246 4.90 -2.27 9.76
N TYR A 247 5.61 -3.17 9.07
CA TYR A 247 6.54 -2.86 7.99
C TYR A 247 6.52 -3.97 6.94
N ILE A 248 6.97 -3.63 5.73
CA ILE A 248 7.10 -4.58 4.62
C ILE A 248 8.56 -4.97 4.45
N ASN A 249 8.78 -6.26 4.24
CA ASN A 249 10.04 -6.81 3.73
C ASN A 249 9.80 -7.42 2.35
N VAL A 250 10.78 -7.24 1.46
CA VAL A 250 10.93 -8.03 0.24
C VAL A 250 12.26 -8.77 0.31
N HIS A 251 12.20 -10.09 0.19
CA HIS A 251 13.33 -10.99 0.36
C HIS A 251 14.04 -11.26 -0.98
N GLU A 252 15.32 -11.63 -0.92
CA GLU A 252 16.10 -11.97 -2.11
C GLU A 252 15.51 -13.20 -2.84
N SER A 253 15.15 -14.27 -2.12
CA SER A 253 14.48 -15.45 -2.68
C SER A 253 14.00 -16.40 -1.58
N ASP A 254 13.22 -17.43 -1.95
CA ASP A 254 12.83 -18.53 -1.05
C ASP A 254 14.03 -19.28 -0.45
N MET A 255 15.18 -19.27 -1.11
CA MET A 255 16.40 -19.91 -0.62
C MET A 255 17.26 -18.98 0.26
N SER A 256 16.91 -17.69 0.33
CA SER A 256 17.68 -16.61 0.97
C SER A 256 16.75 -15.62 1.66
N LEU A 257 15.83 -16.14 2.49
CA LEU A 257 14.86 -15.32 3.24
C LEU A 257 15.54 -14.39 4.28
N GLY A 258 16.78 -14.66 4.66
CA GLY A 258 17.54 -13.78 5.56
C GLY A 258 18.05 -12.50 4.90
N THR A 259 18.07 -12.45 3.57
CA THR A 259 18.56 -11.29 2.80
C THR A 259 17.37 -10.46 2.33
N ILE A 260 17.30 -9.21 2.78
CA ILE A 260 16.23 -8.26 2.46
C ILE A 260 16.69 -7.32 1.35
N VAL A 261 15.97 -7.31 0.23
CA VAL A 261 16.31 -6.46 -0.93
C VAL A 261 15.63 -5.10 -0.86
N ALA A 262 14.46 -5.01 -0.23
CA ALA A 262 13.77 -3.74 0.02
C ALA A 262 12.93 -3.82 1.30
N GLN A 263 12.85 -2.73 2.06
CA GLN A 263 12.16 -2.64 3.35
C GLN A 263 11.51 -1.27 3.55
N GLY A 264 10.34 -1.22 4.18
CA GLY A 264 9.73 0.07 4.55
C GLY A 264 8.63 -0.06 5.60
N ASP A 265 8.61 0.88 6.55
CA ASP A 265 7.53 1.02 7.52
C ASP A 265 6.22 1.41 6.84
N ILE A 266 5.10 0.88 7.34
CA ILE A 266 3.75 1.14 6.83
C ILE A 266 2.81 1.59 7.94
N GLY A 267 1.57 1.93 7.58
CA GLY A 267 0.52 2.27 8.53
C GLY A 267 0.94 3.39 9.48
N GLN A 268 0.81 3.13 10.78
CA GLN A 268 1.14 4.10 11.83
C GLN A 268 2.64 4.36 11.96
N ASN A 269 3.48 3.45 11.45
CA ASN A 269 4.94 3.53 11.52
C ASN A 269 5.52 4.39 10.40
N GLU A 270 4.75 4.74 9.37
CA GLU A 270 5.23 5.60 8.29
C GLU A 270 5.81 6.91 8.84
N LEU A 271 6.96 7.33 8.30
CA LEU A 271 7.57 8.60 8.64
C LEU A 271 6.69 9.74 8.15
N SER A 272 6.39 10.70 9.04
CA SER A 272 5.57 11.87 8.72
C SER A 272 6.32 12.91 7.87
N GLY A 273 7.62 12.72 7.67
CA GLY A 273 8.50 13.62 6.92
C GLY A 273 9.09 14.76 7.75
N VAL A 274 8.70 14.92 9.02
CA VAL A 274 9.34 15.85 9.95
C VAL A 274 10.62 15.23 10.52
N SER A 275 11.66 16.02 10.67
CA SER A 275 12.89 15.59 11.32
C SER A 275 13.65 16.73 11.98
N THR A 276 14.45 16.39 12.98
CA THR A 276 15.41 17.30 13.63
C THR A 276 16.78 16.62 13.70
N SER A 277 17.86 17.38 13.63
CA SER A 277 19.23 16.84 13.62
C SER A 277 20.14 17.63 14.54
N TYR A 278 20.91 16.91 15.35
CA TYR A 278 21.82 17.44 16.34
C TYR A 278 23.26 17.00 16.04
N VAL A 279 24.21 17.92 16.21
CA VAL A 279 25.63 17.64 15.94
C VAL A 279 26.25 16.91 17.12
N LEU A 280 26.88 15.77 16.85
CA LEU A 280 27.70 15.04 17.82
C LEU A 280 29.17 15.36 17.56
N ASN A 281 29.74 16.18 18.43
CA ASN A 281 31.13 16.64 18.35
C ASN A 281 32.10 15.57 18.84
N GLU A 282 33.33 15.63 18.35
CA GLU A 282 34.42 14.76 18.79
C GLU A 282 34.80 15.02 20.25
N VAL A 283 35.11 13.94 20.98
CA VAL A 283 35.62 13.99 22.35
C VAL A 283 36.94 13.22 22.43
N ASN A 284 37.88 13.70 23.26
CA ASN A 284 39.16 13.04 23.55
C ASN A 284 40.07 12.78 22.33
N THR A 285 40.04 13.66 21.33
CA THR A 285 40.85 13.52 20.10
C THR A 285 40.65 12.14 19.41
N SER A 286 39.44 11.59 19.51
CA SER A 286 39.08 10.27 18.98
C SER A 286 39.06 10.21 17.45
N GLY A 287 38.87 11.35 16.80
CA GLY A 287 38.53 11.50 15.38
C GLY A 287 37.07 11.16 15.05
N ILE A 288 36.24 10.80 16.05
CA ILE A 288 34.87 10.31 15.87
C ILE A 288 33.88 11.45 16.10
N SER A 289 33.06 11.76 15.11
CA SER A 289 32.01 12.78 15.17
C SER A 289 30.91 12.46 14.16
N GLY A 290 29.77 13.13 14.29
CA GLY A 290 28.65 12.89 13.40
C GLY A 290 27.38 13.62 13.81
N THR A 291 26.23 12.98 13.61
CA THR A 291 24.92 13.56 13.88
C THR A 291 23.98 12.53 14.50
N ALA A 292 23.06 12.99 15.34
CA ALA A 292 21.86 12.26 15.72
C ALA A 292 20.65 12.93 15.06
N THR A 293 19.93 12.21 14.20
CA THR A 293 18.73 12.71 13.53
C THR A 293 17.52 11.93 14.00
N PHE A 294 16.46 12.63 14.39
CA PHE A 294 15.20 12.04 14.78
C PHE A 294 14.17 12.32 13.69
N TYR A 295 13.54 11.27 13.17
CA TYR A 295 12.47 11.36 12.17
C TYR A 295 11.15 11.01 12.84
N GLY A 296 10.16 11.91 12.78
CA GLY A 296 8.85 11.66 13.37
C GLY A 296 8.06 10.62 12.58
N ARG A 297 7.33 9.75 13.28
CA ARG A 297 6.37 8.80 12.73
C ARG A 297 4.94 9.35 12.82
N ASN A 298 4.01 8.77 12.06
CA ASN A 298 2.62 9.19 12.07
C ASN A 298 1.91 8.90 13.41
N ASN A 299 2.39 7.93 14.19
CA ASN A 299 1.87 7.61 15.53
C ASN A 299 2.41 8.54 16.64
N GLY A 300 3.34 9.45 16.35
CA GLY A 300 3.98 10.34 17.34
C GLY A 300 5.38 9.89 17.79
N GLU A 301 5.70 8.60 17.65
CA GLU A 301 7.03 8.07 17.95
C GLU A 301 8.09 8.64 17.00
N ALA A 302 9.37 8.36 17.26
CA ALA A 302 10.46 8.76 16.38
C ALA A 302 11.39 7.60 16.02
N LEU A 303 11.90 7.60 14.78
CA LEU A 303 13.09 6.86 14.41
C LEU A 303 14.32 7.73 14.71
N ALA A 304 15.14 7.34 15.67
CA ALA A 304 16.44 7.94 15.92
C ALA A 304 17.52 7.27 15.06
N VAL A 305 18.27 8.06 14.30
CA VAL A 305 19.41 7.62 13.50
C VAL A 305 20.67 8.36 13.95
N ILE A 306 21.62 7.64 14.55
CA ILE A 306 22.96 8.17 14.84
C ILE A 306 23.88 7.76 13.69
N ALA A 307 24.52 8.74 13.07
CA ALA A 307 25.49 8.52 12.00
C ALA A 307 26.84 9.14 12.39
N LEU A 308 27.85 8.31 12.61
CA LEU A 308 29.21 8.68 12.99
C LEU A 308 30.20 8.37 11.88
N GLN A 309 31.28 9.16 11.84
CA GLN A 309 32.42 8.93 10.98
C GLN A 309 33.61 8.42 11.80
N ASN A 310 34.50 7.66 11.15
CA ASN A 310 35.75 7.12 11.71
C ASN A 310 35.56 6.18 12.91
N THR A 311 34.43 5.47 12.98
CA THR A 311 34.21 4.43 13.99
C THR A 311 35.20 3.26 13.82
N PRO A 312 35.72 2.69 14.92
CA PRO A 312 36.51 1.46 14.87
C PRO A 312 35.74 0.28 14.26
N LEU A 313 36.30 -0.35 13.23
CA LEU A 313 35.73 -1.56 12.61
C LEU A 313 35.51 -2.67 13.65
N ASP A 314 34.44 -3.44 13.44
CA ASP A 314 33.96 -4.51 14.33
C ASP A 314 33.62 -4.05 15.77
N GLY A 315 33.58 -2.74 16.02
CA GLY A 315 33.17 -2.14 17.28
C GLY A 315 31.64 -2.09 17.42
N LEU A 316 31.17 -2.10 18.67
CA LEU A 316 29.82 -1.68 19.02
C LEU A 316 29.96 -0.52 20.01
N HIS A 317 29.34 0.61 19.68
CA HIS A 317 29.48 1.84 20.43
C HIS A 317 28.15 2.21 21.11
N PRO A 318 27.98 1.90 22.41
CA PRO A 318 26.76 2.25 23.13
C PRO A 318 26.52 3.76 23.11
N ALA A 319 25.28 4.16 22.94
CA ALA A 319 24.87 5.56 22.96
C ALA A 319 23.69 5.74 23.90
N TYR A 320 23.63 6.90 24.57
CA TYR A 320 22.57 7.20 25.53
C TYR A 320 22.20 8.68 25.49
N ILE A 321 20.94 8.99 25.79
CA ILE A 321 20.53 10.34 26.20
C ILE A 321 20.74 10.45 27.71
N TYR A 322 21.46 11.47 28.12
CA TYR A 322 21.65 11.88 29.50
C TYR A 322 20.81 13.14 29.77
N SER A 323 20.31 13.26 31.00
CA SER A 323 19.64 14.49 31.46
C SER A 323 20.62 15.66 31.62
N ASN A 324 20.10 16.88 31.42
CA ASN A 324 20.81 18.16 31.36
C ASN A 324 21.77 18.32 30.18
N ASP A 325 22.38 19.50 30.06
CA ASP A 325 23.43 19.76 29.07
C ASP A 325 24.73 19.00 29.39
N VAL A 326 25.59 18.89 28.37
CA VAL A 326 26.92 18.27 28.44
C VAL A 326 27.75 18.77 29.63
N ALA A 327 27.69 20.06 29.97
CA ALA A 327 28.52 20.65 31.01
C ALA A 327 28.03 20.28 32.42
N THR A 328 26.72 20.15 32.58
CA THR A 328 26.05 19.84 33.84
C THR A 328 26.02 18.34 34.11
N THR A 329 25.94 17.54 33.05
CA THR A 329 25.73 16.08 33.07
C THR A 329 24.46 15.66 33.85
N GLY A 330 24.20 14.36 33.93
CA GLY A 330 23.01 13.83 34.59
C GLY A 330 22.91 12.32 34.48
N ASP A 331 21.76 11.79 34.83
CA ASP A 331 21.46 10.37 34.71
C ASP A 331 21.09 10.02 33.25
N ILE A 332 21.33 8.77 32.86
CA ILE A 332 20.83 8.19 31.59
C ILE A 332 19.31 8.13 31.67
N ILE A 333 18.64 8.63 30.64
CA ILE A 333 17.18 8.60 30.52
C ILE A 333 16.70 7.76 29.34
N PHE A 334 17.54 7.55 28.32
CA PHE A 334 17.20 6.74 27.15
C PHE A 334 18.43 6.01 26.64
N THR A 335 18.26 4.73 26.29
CA THR A 335 19.30 3.88 25.70
C THR A 335 19.03 3.64 24.22
N PHE A 336 19.97 4.01 23.35
CA PHE A 336 19.90 3.68 21.93
C PHE A 336 20.41 2.26 21.66
N ASN A 337 20.04 1.70 20.50
CA ASN A 337 20.84 0.63 19.91
C ASN A 337 22.30 1.11 19.72
N PRO A 338 23.31 0.24 19.95
CA PRO A 338 24.70 0.63 19.75
C PRO A 338 24.98 1.02 18.29
N VAL A 339 25.85 2.01 18.08
CA VAL A 339 26.36 2.33 16.74
C VAL A 339 27.27 1.20 16.27
N ASP A 340 26.96 0.63 15.11
CA ASP A 340 27.79 -0.39 14.46
C ASP A 340 29.07 0.26 13.93
N GLY A 341 30.22 -0.24 14.36
CA GLY A 341 31.52 0.32 14.01
C GLY A 341 31.90 0.17 12.54
N ASN A 342 31.30 -0.77 11.82
CA ASN A 342 31.54 -0.98 10.38
C ASN A 342 30.78 0.02 9.52
N THR A 343 29.54 0.36 9.89
CA THR A 343 28.68 1.29 9.12
C THR A 343 28.74 2.72 9.67
N GLY A 344 29.07 2.87 10.95
CA GLY A 344 28.93 4.12 11.70
C GLY A 344 27.47 4.47 12.03
N ILE A 345 26.52 3.56 11.83
CA ILE A 345 25.08 3.82 11.97
C ILE A 345 24.50 3.11 13.19
N SER A 346 23.58 3.77 13.88
CA SER A 346 22.59 3.18 14.78
C SER A 346 21.20 3.67 14.38
N GLU A 347 20.22 2.78 14.40
CA GLU A 347 18.79 3.07 14.23
C GLU A 347 18.06 2.58 15.48
N THR A 348 17.15 3.37 16.06
CA THR A 348 16.37 3.00 17.25
C THR A 348 14.97 3.60 17.18
N ASN A 349 13.94 2.82 17.51
CA ASN A 349 12.60 3.37 17.72
C ASN A 349 12.51 4.08 19.08
N VAL A 350 11.91 5.27 19.12
CA VAL A 350 11.80 6.12 20.31
C VAL A 350 10.32 6.33 20.61
N SER A 351 9.85 5.65 21.64
CA SER A 351 8.46 5.72 22.13
C SER A 351 8.36 5.99 23.64
N ALA A 352 9.40 5.62 24.39
CA ALA A 352 9.48 5.81 25.83
C ALA A 352 10.94 5.93 26.31
N LEU A 353 11.11 6.57 27.47
CA LEU A 353 12.35 6.53 28.26
C LEU A 353 12.58 5.14 28.88
N ASP A 354 13.78 4.92 29.41
CA ASP A 354 14.18 3.66 30.05
C ASP A 354 13.32 3.31 31.29
N ASP A 355 12.61 4.29 31.87
CA ASP A 355 11.66 4.09 32.98
C ASP A 355 10.21 3.85 32.52
N ASN A 356 9.98 3.74 31.21
CA ASN A 356 8.68 3.61 30.52
C ASN A 356 7.81 4.88 30.54
N ALA A 357 8.36 6.05 30.90
CA ALA A 357 7.66 7.30 30.62
C ALA A 357 7.60 7.52 29.11
N VAL A 358 6.42 7.88 28.59
CA VAL A 358 6.24 8.21 27.16
C VAL A 358 7.22 9.32 26.77
N PHE A 359 7.92 9.11 25.65
CA PHE A 359 8.90 10.03 25.11
C PHE A 359 8.89 9.91 23.59
N GLU A 360 8.19 10.84 22.97
CA GLU A 360 7.86 10.87 21.55
C GLU A 360 8.67 11.93 20.81
N TYR A 361 8.43 12.09 19.50
CA TYR A 361 9.16 13.04 18.67
C TYR A 361 9.15 14.48 19.23
N ASP A 362 7.99 14.96 19.68
CA ASP A 362 7.86 16.32 20.22
C ASP A 362 8.61 16.49 21.56
N ASP A 363 8.74 15.42 22.35
CA ASP A 363 9.50 15.45 23.61
C ASP A 363 11.00 15.58 23.35
N VAL A 364 11.52 14.99 22.26
CA VAL A 364 12.91 15.16 21.82
C VAL A 364 13.22 16.65 21.56
N LEU A 365 12.26 17.41 21.02
CA LEU A 365 12.46 18.85 20.76
C LEU A 365 12.55 19.69 22.04
N GLY A 366 11.88 19.24 23.11
CA GLY A 366 11.79 19.95 24.39
C GLY A 366 12.74 19.46 25.48
N VAL A 367 13.38 18.30 25.29
CA VAL A 367 14.23 17.70 26.32
C VAL A 367 15.41 18.61 26.66
N ASN A 368 15.73 18.75 27.95
CA ASN A 368 17.03 19.28 28.36
C ASN A 368 17.96 18.09 28.53
N GLY A 369 18.63 17.69 27.44
CA GLY A 369 19.46 16.49 27.43
C GLY A 369 20.70 16.61 26.56
N HIS A 370 21.55 15.59 26.60
CA HIS A 370 22.66 15.44 25.67
C HIS A 370 22.89 13.98 25.35
N ILE A 371 23.40 13.71 24.15
CA ILE A 371 23.79 12.37 23.72
C ILE A 371 25.27 12.19 23.98
N ASN A 372 25.64 11.06 24.58
CA ASN A 372 27.02 10.58 24.61
C ASN A 372 27.10 9.24 23.89
N VAL A 373 28.14 9.08 23.06
CA VAL A 373 28.51 7.80 22.45
C VAL A 373 29.82 7.33 23.08
N LEU A 374 29.82 6.08 23.55
CA LEU A 374 30.95 5.43 24.21
C LEU A 374 31.79 4.61 23.22
N LEU A 375 33.08 4.47 23.48
CA LEU A 375 33.96 3.64 22.67
C LEU A 375 33.55 2.17 22.71
N SER A 376 33.21 1.63 23.88
CA SER A 376 32.62 0.29 24.05
C SER A 376 32.09 0.14 25.48
N GLU A 377 31.33 -0.91 25.77
CA GLU A 377 30.92 -1.22 27.16
C GLU A 377 32.13 -1.49 28.08
N ALA A 378 33.15 -2.17 27.57
CA ALA A 378 34.36 -2.48 28.34
C ALA A 378 35.26 -1.25 28.57
N GLN A 379 35.11 -0.23 27.72
CA GLN A 379 35.85 1.03 27.79
C GLN A 379 34.86 2.19 27.64
N PRO A 380 34.21 2.64 28.74
CA PRO A 380 33.15 3.65 28.72
C PRO A 380 33.68 5.07 28.49
N THR A 381 34.74 5.21 27.68
CA THR A 381 35.27 6.49 27.24
C THR A 381 34.31 7.11 26.24
N ILE A 382 33.87 8.34 26.50
CA ILE A 382 33.07 9.11 25.55
C ILE A 382 33.95 9.47 24.34
N VAL A 383 33.47 9.13 23.14
CA VAL A 383 34.15 9.41 21.88
C VAL A 383 33.47 10.49 21.06
N SER A 384 32.17 10.68 21.24
CA SER A 384 31.39 11.74 20.61
C SER A 384 30.23 12.17 21.51
N GLN A 385 29.87 13.46 21.51
CA GLN A 385 28.77 14.00 22.30
C GLN A 385 28.13 15.27 21.72
N GLY A 386 26.88 15.55 22.07
CA GLY A 386 26.17 16.78 21.68
C GLY A 386 24.93 17.04 22.53
N ASN A 387 24.61 18.31 22.77
CA ASN A 387 23.34 18.72 23.39
C ASN A 387 22.17 18.42 22.43
N ILE A 388 20.97 18.24 22.97
CA ILE A 388 19.75 18.00 22.18
C ILE A 388 18.53 18.69 22.80
N GLY A 389 17.55 19.02 21.98
CA GLY A 389 16.30 19.63 22.45
C GLY A 389 16.49 21.08 22.89
N ALA A 390 16.06 21.42 24.10
CA ALA A 390 15.98 22.79 24.62
C ALA A 390 17.33 23.45 24.94
N ASN A 391 18.43 22.68 24.94
CA ASN A 391 19.78 23.15 25.29
C ASN A 391 20.79 23.06 24.13
N ASP A 392 20.33 22.73 22.92
CA ASP A 392 21.13 22.75 21.67
C ASP A 392 21.44 24.19 21.20
#